data_AF-A0A2R6QHR1-F1
#
_entry.id   AF-A0A2R6QHR1-F1
#
_cell.length_a   1.000
_cell.length_b   1.000
_cell.length_c   1.000
_cell.angle_alpha   90.00
_cell.angle_beta   90.00
_cell.angle_gamma   90.00
#
_symmetry.space_group_name_H-M   'P 1'
#
loop_
_entity.id
_entity.type
_entity.pdbx_description
1 polymer ?
#
loop_
_entity_poly.entity_id
_entity_poly.type
_entity_poly.pdbx_seq_one_letter_code
_entity_poly.pdbx_strand_id
1 'polypeptide(L)'
;MVSVKGDVYSYGVMLLETFTGRKPTDELFIGEMNFKHWVNKSLHCAVFEVMDANILRKEDEHFVIKECCIKSILELAISCCAESAEDRVNMKDVIATLKKIKDVFLTNIPGAVS
;
A
#
# COMPACT_ATOMS: atom_id res chain seq x y z
N MET A 1 3.98 2.86 24.26
CA MET A 1 5.43 2.99 24.07
C MET A 1 5.66 3.25 22.60
N VAL A 2 6.25 4.39 22.23
CA VAL A 2 6.58 4.73 20.83
C VAL A 2 7.96 4.15 20.51
N SER A 3 8.11 3.46 19.39
CA SER A 3 9.39 2.93 18.92
C SER A 3 9.49 3.10 17.42
N VAL A 4 10.71 3.22 16.89
CA VAL A 4 10.92 3.37 15.43
C VAL A 4 10.25 2.25 14.64
N LYS A 5 10.28 1.01 15.14
CA LYS A 5 9.61 -0.13 14.50
C LYS A 5 8.08 -0.10 14.66
N GLY A 6 7.56 0.51 15.73
CA GLY A 6 6.14 0.80 15.91
C GLY A 6 5.65 1.89 14.96
N ASP A 7 6.46 2.92 14.73
CA ASP A 7 6.16 4.00 13.78
C ASP A 7 6.13 3.47 12.34
N VAL A 8 7.05 2.57 11.97
CA VAL A 8 7.02 1.88 10.68
C VAL A 8 5.73 1.08 10.51
N TYR A 9 5.31 0.33 11.54
CA TYR A 9 4.06 -0.43 11.47
C TYR A 9 2.86 0.50 11.24
N SER A 10 2.78 1.57 12.03
CA SER A 10 1.69 2.55 11.95
C SER A 10 1.66 3.23 10.58
N TYR A 11 2.84 3.54 10.02
CA TYR A 11 2.95 4.07 8.66
C TYR A 11 2.47 3.08 7.60
N GLY A 12 2.80 1.79 7.75
CA GLY A 12 2.29 0.73 6.89
C GLY A 12 0.76 0.66 6.92
N VAL A 13 0.15 0.68 8.12
CA VAL A 13 -1.32 0.69 8.27
C VAL A 13 -1.93 1.90 7.58
N MET A 14 -1.37 3.10 7.80
CA MET A 14 -1.83 4.33 7.15
C MET A 14 -1.80 4.23 5.62
N LEU A 15 -0.75 3.63 5.04
CA LEU A 15 -0.70 3.40 3.60
C LEU A 15 -1.82 2.45 3.14
N LEU A 16 -2.03 1.34 3.85
CA LEU A 16 -3.12 0.41 3.54
C LEU A 16 -4.48 1.12 3.58
N GLU A 17 -4.74 1.91 4.63
CA GLU A 17 -5.98 2.69 4.77
C GLU A 17 -6.16 3.68 3.62
N THR A 18 -5.09 4.41 3.27
CA THR A 18 -5.13 5.45 2.23
C THR A 18 -5.50 4.89 0.86
N PHE A 19 -4.92 3.75 0.47
CA PHE A 19 -5.11 3.20 -0.88
C PHE A 19 -6.34 2.29 -1.01
N THR A 20 -6.82 1.72 0.10
CA THR A 20 -8.02 0.85 0.10
C THR A 20 -9.30 1.60 0.49
N GLY A 21 -9.19 2.75 1.16
CA GLY A 21 -10.33 3.47 1.72
C GLY A 21 -11.00 2.75 2.89
N ARG A 22 -10.34 1.71 3.43
CA ARG A 22 -10.84 0.86 4.51
C ARG A 22 -10.07 1.11 5.79
N LYS A 23 -10.70 0.88 6.94
CA LYS A 23 -10.02 0.95 8.24
C LYS A 23 -9.78 -0.46 8.78
N PRO A 24 -8.69 -0.71 9.54
CA PRO A 24 -8.47 -1.99 10.20
C PRO A 24 -9.59 -2.38 11.18
N THR A 25 -10.41 -1.42 11.58
CA THR A 25 -11.52 -1.57 12.53
C THR A 25 -12.88 -1.75 11.85
N ASP A 26 -12.95 -1.75 10.52
CA ASP A 26 -14.20 -2.03 9.81
C ASP A 26 -14.72 -3.43 10.17
N GLU A 27 -16.05 -3.59 10.24
CA GLU A 27 -16.71 -4.85 10.64
C GLU A 27 -16.27 -6.06 9.78
N LEU A 28 -15.90 -5.81 8.53
CA LEU A 28 -15.35 -6.79 7.59
C LEU A 28 -14.10 -7.51 8.11
N PHE A 29 -13.37 -6.89 9.05
CA PHE A 29 -12.11 -7.40 9.58
C PHE A 29 -12.20 -7.89 11.03
N ILE A 30 -13.41 -7.99 11.57
CA ILE A 30 -13.67 -8.56 12.90
C ILE A 30 -13.83 -10.08 12.75
N GLY A 31 -12.86 -10.85 13.24
CA GLY A 31 -12.88 -12.32 13.21
C GLY A 31 -11.64 -12.94 12.58
N GLU A 32 -11.82 -13.98 11.76
CA GLU A 32 -10.70 -14.76 11.19
C GLU A 32 -9.96 -14.04 10.06
N MET A 33 -10.63 -13.11 9.36
CA MET A 33 -10.05 -12.32 8.29
C MET A 33 -9.57 -10.98 8.85
N ASN A 34 -8.27 -10.85 9.11
CA ASN A 34 -7.72 -9.54 9.48
C ASN A 34 -7.40 -8.69 8.23
N PHE A 35 -7.40 -7.37 8.41
CA PHE A 35 -7.21 -6.39 7.33
C PHE A 35 -5.97 -6.65 6.48
N LYS A 36 -4.83 -7.00 7.09
CA LYS A 36 -3.58 -7.29 6.39
C LYS A 36 -3.67 -8.54 5.53
N HIS A 37 -4.30 -9.60 6.05
CA HIS A 37 -4.49 -10.84 5.30
C HIS A 37 -5.39 -10.62 4.09
N TRP A 38 -6.45 -9.82 4.24
CA TRP A 38 -7.33 -9.45 3.15
C TRP A 38 -6.58 -8.68 2.04
N VAL A 39 -5.79 -7.66 2.40
CA VAL A 39 -4.96 -6.94 1.41
C VAL A 39 -3.97 -7.89 0.75
N ASN A 40 -3.24 -8.71 1.52
CA ASN A 40 -2.25 -9.62 0.98
C ASN A 40 -2.85 -10.62 -0.02
N LYS A 41 -4.02 -11.19 0.30
CA LYS A 41 -4.75 -12.06 -0.62
C LYS A 41 -5.15 -11.32 -1.90
N SER A 42 -5.57 -10.07 -1.77
CA SER A 42 -6.03 -9.25 -2.90
C SER A 42 -4.89 -8.87 -3.86
N LEU A 43 -3.65 -8.76 -3.36
CA LEU A 43 -2.44 -8.56 -4.19
C LEU A 43 -2.19 -9.70 -5.19
N HIS A 44 -2.67 -10.91 -4.88
CA HIS A 44 -2.54 -12.10 -5.72
C HIS A 44 -3.75 -12.36 -6.63
N CYS A 45 -4.86 -11.64 -6.46
CA CYS A 45 -6.08 -11.84 -7.22
C CYS A 45 -6.35 -10.66 -8.16
N ALA A 46 -6.94 -9.58 -7.63
CA ALA A 46 -7.32 -8.40 -8.39
C ALA A 46 -7.16 -7.17 -7.49
N VAL A 47 -5.98 -6.54 -7.54
CA VAL A 47 -5.64 -5.40 -6.66
C VAL A 47 -6.63 -4.26 -6.85
N PHE A 48 -7.04 -4.00 -8.10
CA PHE A 48 -8.04 -2.99 -8.41
C PHE A 48 -9.35 -3.14 -7.62
N GLU A 49 -9.83 -4.37 -7.39
CA GLU A 49 -11.15 -4.60 -6.75
C GLU A 49 -11.19 -4.19 -5.27
N VAL A 50 -10.01 -3.99 -4.66
CA VAL A 50 -9.87 -3.61 -3.26
C VAL A 50 -9.41 -2.17 -3.05
N MET A 51 -9.12 -1.46 -4.14
CA MET A 51 -8.72 -0.05 -4.07
C MET A 51 -9.94 0.84 -3.84
N ASP A 52 -9.70 1.97 -3.19
CA ASP A 52 -10.70 3.04 -3.12
C ASP A 52 -10.97 3.58 -4.55
N ALA A 53 -12.24 3.65 -4.94
CA ALA A 53 -12.66 4.14 -6.24
C ALA A 53 -12.37 5.65 -6.45
N ASN A 54 -11.98 6.38 -5.40
CA ASN A 54 -11.47 7.74 -5.49
C ASN A 54 -9.95 7.79 -5.79
N ILE A 55 -9.24 6.68 -5.59
CA ILE A 55 -7.79 6.57 -5.82
C ILE A 55 -7.50 6.03 -7.22
N LEU A 56 -8.23 5.01 -7.68
CA LEU A 56 -8.06 4.43 -9.02
C LEU A 56 -9.41 4.04 -9.63
N ARG A 57 -9.67 4.48 -10.85
CA ARG A 57 -10.86 4.13 -11.64
C ARG A 57 -10.47 3.43 -12.93
N LYS A 58 -11.30 2.51 -13.44
CA LYS A 58 -10.98 1.78 -14.68
C LYS A 58 -10.81 2.69 -15.89
N GLU A 59 -11.45 3.85 -15.85
CA GLU A 59 -11.45 4.86 -16.90
C GLU A 59 -10.26 5.82 -16.79
N ASP A 60 -9.43 5.71 -15.75
CA ASP A 60 -8.28 6.57 -15.56
C ASP A 60 -7.26 6.38 -16.69
N GLU A 61 -6.78 7.49 -17.23
CA GLU A 61 -5.60 7.48 -18.07
C GLU A 61 -4.43 6.81 -17.32
N HIS A 62 -3.66 6.02 -18.06
CA HIS A 62 -2.53 5.25 -17.53
C HIS A 62 -2.90 4.30 -16.38
N PHE A 63 -4.15 3.79 -16.37
CA PHE A 63 -4.66 2.82 -15.39
C PHE A 63 -3.65 1.75 -15.00
N VAL A 64 -3.06 1.05 -15.97
CA VAL A 64 -2.12 -0.06 -15.73
C VAL A 64 -0.87 0.41 -14.95
N ILE A 65 -0.35 1.61 -15.23
CA ILE A 65 0.82 2.14 -14.54
C ILE A 65 0.45 2.52 -13.11
N LYS A 66 -0.70 3.19 -12.92
CA LYS A 66 -1.23 3.53 -11.59
C LYS A 66 -1.47 2.29 -10.75
N GLU A 67 -2.14 1.28 -11.31
CA GLU A 67 -2.40 -0.01 -10.66
C GLU A 67 -1.09 -0.68 -10.22
N CYS A 68 -0.10 -0.77 -11.11
CA CYS A 68 1.21 -1.33 -10.78
C CYS A 68 1.90 -0.56 -9.65
N CYS A 69 1.87 0.77 -9.67
CA CYS A 69 2.48 1.60 -8.62
C CYS A 69 1.79 1.38 -7.28
N ILE A 70 0.44 1.38 -7.26
CA ILE A 70 -0.34 1.17 -6.05
C ILE A 70 -0.09 -0.24 -5.49
N LYS A 71 -0.05 -1.26 -6.36
CA LYS A 71 0.31 -2.62 -5.95
C LYS A 71 1.66 -2.66 -5.24
N SER A 72 2.71 -2.03 -5.79
CA SER A 72 4.01 -1.96 -5.13
C SER A 72 3.99 -1.20 -3.80
N ILE A 73 3.14 -0.17 -3.66
CA ILE A 73 2.96 0.54 -2.38
C ILE A 73 2.31 -0.38 -1.35
N LEU A 74 1.29 -1.14 -1.74
CA LEU A 74 0.61 -2.09 -0.85
C LEU A 74 1.53 -3.23 -0.42
N GLU A 75 2.37 -3.76 -1.31
CA GLU A 75 3.40 -4.76 -0.97
C GLU A 75 4.43 -4.22 0.05
N LEU A 76 4.85 -2.96 -0.14
CA LEU A 76 5.71 -2.27 0.82
C LEU A 76 5.01 -2.08 2.17
N ALA A 77 3.74 -1.67 2.16
CA ALA A 77 2.94 -1.47 3.35
C ALA A 77 2.73 -2.78 4.14
N ILE A 78 2.49 -3.90 3.47
CA ILE A 78 2.45 -5.23 4.09
C ILE A 78 3.77 -5.55 4.79
N SER A 79 4.90 -5.26 4.14
CA SER A 79 6.24 -5.48 4.72
C SER A 79 6.51 -4.58 5.93
N CYS A 80 5.95 -3.36 5.97
CA CYS A 80 6.00 -2.49 7.14
C CYS A 80 5.17 -3.03 8.32
N CYS A 81 4.11 -3.78 8.02
CA CYS A 81 3.16 -4.32 8.99
C CYS A 81 3.46 -5.76 9.45
N ALA A 82 4.70 -6.25 9.27
CA ALA A 82 5.10 -7.55 9.79
C ALA A 82 4.85 -7.64 11.31
N GLU A 83 4.39 -8.79 11.80
CA GLU A 83 4.05 -8.98 13.23
C GLU A 83 5.29 -8.79 14.10
N SER A 84 6.37 -9.49 13.75
CA SER A 84 7.71 -9.38 14.31
C SER A 84 8.32 -8.01 13.98
N ALA A 85 8.91 -7.34 14.97
CA ALA A 85 9.51 -6.02 14.77
C ALA A 85 10.82 -6.11 13.96
N GLU A 86 11.50 -7.24 14.06
CA GLU A 86 12.74 -7.57 13.39
C GLU A 86 12.51 -7.71 11.88
N ASP A 87 11.38 -8.31 11.49
CA ASP A 87 11.02 -8.56 10.09
C ASP A 87 10.47 -7.30 9.38
N ARG A 88 10.09 -6.26 10.13
CA ARG A 88 9.65 -4.99 9.53
C ARG A 88 10.81 -4.31 8.82
N VAL A 89 10.55 -3.85 7.60
CA VAL A 89 11.52 -3.03 6.85
C VAL A 89 11.89 -1.78 7.67
N ASN A 90 13.08 -1.22 7.47
CA ASN A 90 13.45 0.02 8.13
C ASN A 90 12.99 1.24 7.29
N MET A 91 12.84 2.41 7.94
CA MET A 91 12.31 3.59 7.27
C MET A 91 13.18 4.09 6.09
N LYS A 92 14.50 3.83 6.12
CA LYS A 92 15.38 4.17 5.00
C LYS A 92 15.01 3.37 3.74
N ASP A 93 14.72 2.08 3.91
CA ASP A 93 14.29 1.21 2.82
C ASP A 93 12.87 1.53 2.34
N VAL A 94 11.96 1.93 3.25
CA VAL A 94 10.64 2.49 2.88
C VAL A 94 10.81 3.67 1.94
N ILE A 95 11.60 4.68 2.34
CA ILE A 95 11.82 5.89 1.55
C ILE A 95 12.48 5.55 0.21
N ALA A 96 13.48 4.68 0.21
CA ALA A 96 14.16 4.27 -1.02
C ALA A 96 13.19 3.59 -2.00
N THR A 97 12.28 2.76 -1.49
CA THR A 97 11.29 2.04 -2.31
C THR A 97 10.23 2.99 -2.85
N LEU A 98 9.68 3.89 -2.02
CA LEU A 98 8.71 4.90 -2.45
C LEU A 98 9.29 5.84 -3.51
N LYS A 99 10.57 6.23 -3.40
CA LYS A 99 11.26 7.01 -4.44
C LYS A 99 11.32 6.26 -5.77
N LYS A 100 11.68 4.96 -5.75
CA LYS A 100 11.68 4.14 -6.97
C LYS A 100 10.29 4.03 -7.61
N ILE A 101 9.24 3.84 -6.79
CA ILE A 101 7.86 3.77 -7.28
C ILE A 101 7.46 5.12 -7.89
N LYS A 102 7.80 6.23 -7.23
CA LYS A 102 7.59 7.58 -7.77
C LYS A 102 8.30 7.78 -9.10
N ASP A 103 9.57 7.36 -9.22
CA ASP A 103 10.32 7.49 -10.46
C ASP A 103 9.68 6.68 -11.59
N VAL A 104 9.23 5.45 -11.32
CA VAL A 104 8.46 4.63 -12.28
C VAL A 104 7.19 5.34 -12.70
N PHE A 105 6.41 5.88 -11.76
CA PHE A 105 5.19 6.63 -12.06
C PHE A 105 5.46 7.83 -12.97
N LEU A 106 6.46 8.65 -12.62
CA LEU A 106 6.79 9.88 -13.35
C LEU A 106 7.39 9.63 -14.74
N THR A 107 8.15 8.54 -14.90
CA THR A 107 8.79 8.20 -16.19
C THR A 107 7.83 7.55 -17.18
N ASN A 108 6.75 6.92 -16.70
CA ASN A 108 5.80 6.20 -17.55
C ASN A 108 4.51 6.99 -17.83
N ILE A 109 4.28 8.13 -17.15
CA ILE A 109 3.13 9.01 -17.39
C ILE A 109 3.60 10.33 -18.04
N PRO A 110 3.28 10.57 -19.32
CA PRO A 110 3.59 11.83 -19.99
C PRO A 110 3.03 13.03 -19.23
N GLY A 111 3.84 14.05 -18.97
CA GLY A 111 3.40 15.29 -18.29
C GLY A 111 3.44 15.26 -16.76
N ALA A 112 3.85 14.15 -16.13
CA ALA A 112 4.02 14.10 -14.67
C ALA A 112 5.26 14.87 -14.17
N VAL A 113 6.19 15.21 -15.08
CA VAL A 113 7.35 16.08 -14.83
C VAL A 113 7.03 17.47 -15.39
N SER A 114 6.34 18.29 -14.61
CA SER A 114 6.16 19.72 -14.86
C SER A 114 6.59 20.52 -13.65
#